data_AF-A0A2V5TV14-F1
#
_entry.id   AF-A0A2V5TV14-F1
#
_cell.length_a   1.000
_cell.length_b   1.000
_cell.length_c   1.000
_cell.angle_alpha   90.00
_cell.angle_beta   90.00
_cell.angle_gamma   90.00
#
_symmetry.space_group_name_H-M   'P 1'
#
loop_
_entity.id
_entity.type
_entity.pdbx_description
1 polymer ?
#
loop_
_entity_poly.entity_id
_entity_poly.type
_entity_poly.pdbx_seq_one_letter_code
_entity_poly.pdbx_strand_id
1 'polypeptide(L)'
;FFIFDDVRFSYSGNSSFHLVDSGEGHWNSAREEFPNVGYKIRPKEGYFPVPPMDTLQDIRNEMALELEKAGVPVDKQHHEVATAGQAEIDVRFAPLKVMSDSMQYYKYIIRNVARRHNKTVTFMPKPLFADNGSGMHTHISLWKDGKPLFAGNGYAGLSEMALFFIGGILKHAPALTCFTNPTTNSFKRLVPGFEAPVNLAYSARNRSAAVRIPTYSASPKAKRIEFRTPDPSANPYIAFSAMLLAGLDGIQNRIDPGDPLDKNIYELPPEELAQVASVPDSLRGAIEALQADHSFLLRGDVFNEDFIANWVDMKQKEYDALRLRPHPYEFAMYYDV
;
A
#
# COMPACT_ATOMS: atom_id res chain seq x y z
N PHE A 1 -3.19 -7.60 -3.96
CA PHE A 1 -4.68 -7.67 -3.95
C PHE A 1 -5.09 -9.07 -3.52
N PHE A 2 -6.36 -9.31 -3.22
CA PHE A 2 -6.86 -10.64 -2.84
C PHE A 2 -7.89 -11.15 -3.83
N ILE A 3 -7.82 -12.44 -4.17
CA ILE A 3 -8.80 -13.17 -4.97
C ILE A 3 -9.55 -14.12 -4.02
N PHE A 4 -10.80 -13.79 -3.70
CA PHE A 4 -11.67 -14.59 -2.83
C PHE A 4 -12.75 -15.31 -3.63
N ASP A 5 -13.33 -16.34 -3.02
CA ASP A 5 -14.46 -17.10 -3.55
C ASP A 5 -15.79 -16.50 -3.11
N ASP A 6 -15.86 -16.02 -1.86
CA ASP A 6 -17.05 -15.46 -1.24
C ASP A 6 -16.71 -14.24 -0.39
N VAL A 7 -17.66 -13.30 -0.32
CA VAL A 7 -17.62 -12.19 0.63
C VAL A 7 -19.04 -11.86 1.07
N ARG A 8 -19.26 -11.85 2.39
CA ARG A 8 -20.54 -11.53 3.03
C ARG A 8 -20.32 -10.52 4.13
N PHE A 9 -21.17 -9.52 4.21
CA PHE A 9 -21.13 -8.52 5.28
C PHE A 9 -22.52 -7.97 5.55
N SER A 10 -22.77 -7.56 6.78
CA SER A 10 -24.01 -6.88 7.17
C SER A 10 -23.72 -5.91 8.31
N TYR A 11 -24.50 -4.83 8.35
CA TYR A 11 -24.54 -3.89 9.45
C TYR A 11 -26.00 -3.47 9.67
N SER A 12 -26.55 -3.83 10.83
CA SER A 12 -27.88 -3.46 11.31
C SER A 12 -27.80 -2.90 12.72
N GLY A 13 -28.93 -2.41 13.26
CA GLY A 13 -28.97 -1.88 14.64
C GLY A 13 -28.64 -2.91 15.73
N ASN A 14 -28.74 -4.21 15.42
CA ASN A 14 -28.54 -5.31 16.37
C ASN A 14 -27.45 -6.32 15.94
N SER A 15 -26.80 -6.15 14.79
CA SER A 15 -25.81 -7.11 14.27
C SER A 15 -24.80 -6.43 13.35
N SER A 16 -23.55 -6.87 13.41
CA SER A 16 -22.49 -6.47 12.49
C SER A 16 -21.57 -7.65 12.25
N PHE A 17 -21.34 -8.02 10.99
CA PHE A 17 -20.39 -9.07 10.65
C PHE A 17 -19.77 -8.84 9.27
N HIS A 18 -18.61 -9.45 9.06
CA HIS A 18 -18.02 -9.67 7.75
C HIS A 18 -17.40 -11.06 7.70
N LEU A 19 -17.35 -11.65 6.51
CA LEU A 19 -16.76 -12.94 6.23
C LEU A 19 -16.22 -12.90 4.80
N VAL A 20 -14.97 -13.34 4.63
CA VAL A 20 -14.37 -13.63 3.33
C VAL A 20 -13.98 -15.10 3.31
N ASP A 21 -13.99 -15.71 2.13
CA ASP A 21 -13.61 -17.11 1.99
C ASP A 21 -12.80 -17.38 0.72
N SER A 22 -11.95 -18.40 0.77
CA SER A 22 -11.14 -18.87 -0.35
C SER A 22 -10.80 -20.34 -0.20
N GLY A 23 -10.79 -21.07 -1.30
CA GLY A 23 -10.32 -22.45 -1.38
C GLY A 23 -8.88 -22.64 -0.93
N GLU A 24 -8.04 -21.60 -0.96
CA GLU A 24 -6.66 -21.63 -0.44
C GLU A 24 -6.56 -21.32 1.06
N GLY A 25 -7.64 -20.81 1.67
CA GLY A 25 -7.64 -20.35 3.06
C GLY A 25 -7.33 -21.47 4.05
N HIS A 26 -6.35 -21.23 4.94
CA HIS A 26 -5.96 -22.19 5.98
C HIS A 26 -7.14 -22.64 6.87
N TRP A 27 -8.09 -21.75 7.13
CA TRP A 27 -9.29 -22.04 7.92
C TRP A 27 -10.19 -23.13 7.30
N ASN A 28 -10.00 -23.46 6.02
CA ASN A 28 -10.71 -24.53 5.32
C ASN A 28 -9.95 -25.87 5.28
N SER A 29 -8.85 -26.02 6.03
CA SER A 29 -8.06 -27.27 6.05
C SER A 29 -8.84 -28.51 6.51
N ALA A 30 -9.87 -28.33 7.33
CA ALA A 30 -10.77 -29.39 7.78
C ALA A 30 -12.18 -29.30 7.16
N ARG A 31 -12.40 -28.39 6.20
CA ARG A 31 -13.72 -28.24 5.55
C ARG A 31 -14.02 -29.48 4.70
N GLU A 32 -15.24 -29.97 4.79
CA GLU A 32 -15.70 -31.08 3.96
C GLU A 32 -15.98 -30.58 2.53
N GLU A 33 -15.14 -30.96 1.56
CA GLU A 33 -15.19 -30.51 0.16
C GLU A 33 -15.43 -31.65 -0.85
N PHE A 34 -15.54 -32.90 -0.38
CA PHE A 34 -15.90 -34.09 -1.16
C PHE A 34 -15.16 -34.28 -2.52
N PRO A 35 -13.82 -34.45 -2.58
CA PRO A 35 -12.87 -34.51 -1.47
C PRO A 35 -12.15 -33.17 -1.20
N ASN A 36 -11.74 -32.95 0.06
CA ASN A 36 -10.74 -31.93 0.36
C ASN A 36 -9.34 -32.49 0.04
N VAL A 37 -8.72 -31.98 -1.01
CA VAL A 37 -7.43 -32.47 -1.52
C VAL A 37 -6.22 -31.82 -0.83
N GLY A 38 -6.44 -31.04 0.24
CA GLY A 38 -5.37 -30.38 0.99
C GLY A 38 -4.83 -29.14 0.29
N TYR A 39 -3.51 -28.93 0.40
CA TYR A 39 -2.74 -27.82 -0.22
C TYR A 39 -3.23 -26.39 0.12
N LYS A 40 -3.92 -26.22 1.25
CA LYS A 40 -4.26 -24.89 1.78
C LYS A 40 -3.00 -24.14 2.19
N ILE A 41 -2.95 -22.84 1.96
CA ILE A 41 -1.79 -21.99 2.22
C ILE A 41 -1.81 -21.58 3.69
N ARG A 42 -0.73 -21.83 4.44
CA ARG A 42 -0.62 -21.38 5.84
C ARG A 42 -0.51 -19.86 5.90
N PRO A 43 -0.92 -19.22 7.01
CA PRO A 43 -0.74 -17.78 7.17
C PRO A 43 0.72 -17.37 6.94
N LYS A 44 0.94 -16.30 6.18
CA LYS A 44 2.28 -15.78 5.82
C LYS A 44 3.19 -16.71 5.00
N GLU A 45 2.69 -17.82 4.45
CA GLU A 45 3.47 -18.78 3.65
C GLU A 45 3.10 -18.78 2.15
N GLY A 46 2.37 -17.78 1.66
CA GLY A 46 1.93 -17.69 0.27
C GLY A 46 2.98 -17.21 -0.74
N TYR A 47 4.18 -16.80 -0.31
CA TYR A 47 5.21 -16.22 -1.18
C TYR A 47 6.39 -17.18 -1.35
N PHE A 48 6.55 -17.91 -2.44
CA PHE A 48 5.64 -18.11 -3.58
C PHE A 48 5.65 -19.60 -3.97
N PRO A 49 4.93 -20.48 -3.25
CA PRO A 49 4.95 -21.90 -3.53
C PRO A 49 4.40 -22.18 -4.94
N VAL A 50 4.89 -23.24 -5.57
CA VAL A 50 4.39 -23.68 -6.89
C VAL A 50 3.06 -24.43 -6.75
N PRO A 51 2.31 -24.62 -7.85
CA PRO A 51 1.18 -25.54 -7.87
C PRO A 51 1.58 -26.95 -7.38
N PRO A 52 0.69 -27.68 -6.68
CA PRO A 52 -0.73 -27.40 -6.53
C PRO A 52 -1.10 -26.50 -5.33
N MET A 53 -0.13 -25.94 -4.60
CA MET A 53 -0.41 -25.02 -3.49
C MET A 53 -0.91 -23.66 -3.98
N ASP A 54 -0.30 -23.14 -5.05
CA ASP A 54 -0.82 -21.97 -5.77
C ASP A 54 -1.88 -22.41 -6.78
N THR A 55 -3.14 -22.14 -6.46
CA THR A 55 -4.30 -22.51 -7.31
C THR A 55 -4.71 -21.38 -8.26
N LEU A 56 -4.05 -20.22 -8.15
CA LEU A 56 -4.44 -18.99 -8.83
C LEU A 56 -3.45 -18.58 -9.95
N GLN A 57 -2.49 -19.44 -10.28
CA GLN A 57 -1.52 -19.16 -11.34
C GLN A 57 -2.19 -18.87 -12.69
N ASP A 58 -3.17 -19.67 -13.12
CA ASP A 58 -3.83 -19.51 -14.42
C ASP A 58 -4.66 -18.23 -14.50
N ILE A 59 -5.40 -17.90 -13.43
CA ILE A 59 -6.17 -16.66 -13.39
C ILE A 59 -5.25 -15.43 -13.40
N ARG A 60 -4.10 -15.48 -12.72
CA ARG A 60 -3.10 -14.40 -12.78
C ARG A 60 -2.45 -14.28 -14.16
N ASN A 61 -2.23 -15.39 -14.86
CA ASN A 61 -1.75 -15.37 -16.24
C ASN A 61 -2.76 -14.69 -17.16
N GLU A 62 -4.06 -15.01 -17.06
CA GLU A 62 -5.10 -14.32 -17.83
C GLU A 62 -5.14 -12.83 -17.50
N MET A 63 -5.09 -12.48 -16.21
CA MET A 63 -5.02 -11.08 -15.76
C MET A 63 -3.86 -10.31 -16.41
N ALA A 64 -2.65 -10.91 -16.43
CA ALA A 64 -1.49 -10.30 -17.05
C ALA A 64 -1.68 -10.11 -18.57
N LEU A 65 -2.16 -11.13 -19.28
CA LEU A 65 -2.41 -11.05 -20.72
C LEU A 65 -3.47 -9.99 -21.08
N GLU A 66 -4.51 -9.85 -20.27
CA GLU A 66 -5.55 -8.83 -20.47
C GLU A 66 -5.03 -7.41 -20.20
N LEU A 67 -4.10 -7.25 -19.25
CA LEU A 67 -3.40 -5.97 -19.05
C LEU A 67 -2.54 -5.59 -20.25
N GLU A 68 -1.78 -6.54 -20.79
CA GLU A 68 -0.95 -6.31 -21.97
C GLU A 68 -1.79 -5.94 -23.19
N LYS A 69 -2.94 -6.61 -23.40
CA LYS A 69 -3.91 -6.26 -24.46
C LYS A 69 -4.45 -4.84 -24.30
N ALA A 70 -4.60 -4.36 -23.07
CA ALA A 70 -5.03 -2.99 -22.76
C ALA A 70 -3.89 -1.97 -22.81
N GLY A 71 -2.68 -2.36 -23.20
CA GLY A 71 -1.52 -1.48 -23.31
C GLY A 71 -0.84 -1.17 -21.97
N VAL A 72 -1.06 -1.98 -20.94
CA VAL A 72 -0.35 -1.90 -19.65
C VAL A 72 0.71 -3.02 -19.63
N PRO A 73 2.00 -2.71 -19.86
CA PRO A 73 3.03 -3.74 -19.92
C PRO A 73 3.24 -4.37 -18.54
N VAL A 74 3.33 -5.70 -18.49
CA VAL A 74 3.53 -6.47 -17.25
C VAL A 74 4.98 -6.90 -17.14
N ASP A 75 5.59 -6.71 -15.97
CA ASP A 75 6.97 -7.15 -15.69
C ASP A 75 7.00 -8.56 -15.05
N LYS A 76 6.14 -8.83 -14.05
CA LYS A 76 6.04 -10.15 -13.38
C LYS A 76 4.70 -10.35 -12.69
N GLN A 77 4.37 -11.59 -12.35
CA GLN A 77 3.24 -11.93 -11.47
C GLN A 77 3.66 -13.01 -10.47
N HIS A 78 3.08 -12.99 -9.28
CA HIS A 78 3.25 -14.04 -8.27
C HIS A 78 2.09 -14.06 -7.27
N HIS A 79 1.98 -15.19 -6.56
CA HIS A 79 1.24 -15.24 -5.31
C HIS A 79 2.00 -14.42 -4.24
N GLU A 80 1.25 -13.77 -3.36
CA GLU A 80 1.77 -12.91 -2.29
C GLU A 80 1.76 -13.59 -0.92
N VAL A 81 2.29 -12.92 0.10
CA VAL A 81 2.63 -13.53 1.40
C VAL A 81 1.43 -14.14 2.14
N ALA A 82 0.26 -13.50 2.14
CA ALA A 82 -0.89 -13.95 2.91
C ALA A 82 -1.53 -15.20 2.33
N THR A 83 -2.21 -15.96 3.19
CA THR A 83 -3.11 -17.04 2.76
C THR A 83 -4.27 -16.50 1.89
N ALA A 84 -5.09 -17.42 1.37
CA ALA A 84 -6.38 -17.12 0.75
C ALA A 84 -6.29 -16.17 -0.45
N GLY A 85 -5.37 -16.43 -1.36
CA GLY A 85 -5.34 -15.81 -2.69
C GLY A 85 -4.79 -14.41 -2.77
N GLN A 86 -3.82 -14.05 -1.92
CA GLN A 86 -3.09 -12.80 -2.13
C GLN A 86 -2.25 -12.88 -3.40
N ALA A 87 -2.29 -11.83 -4.22
CA ALA A 87 -1.58 -11.79 -5.49
C ALA A 87 -1.00 -10.41 -5.80
N GLU A 88 0.06 -10.39 -6.59
CA GLU A 88 0.69 -9.21 -7.16
C GLU A 88 1.01 -9.44 -8.65
N ILE A 89 0.74 -8.41 -9.45
CA ILE A 89 1.14 -8.32 -10.85
C ILE A 89 1.83 -6.97 -11.01
N ASP A 90 3.14 -7.02 -11.24
CA ASP A 90 3.93 -5.82 -11.47
C ASP A 90 3.77 -5.32 -12.88
N VAL A 91 3.60 -4.02 -13.00
CA VAL A 91 3.49 -3.33 -14.29
C VAL A 91 4.67 -2.40 -14.49
N ARG A 92 5.04 -2.22 -15.76
CA ARG A 92 6.13 -1.33 -16.12
C ARG A 92 5.81 0.10 -15.71
N PHE A 93 6.79 0.77 -15.12
CA PHE A 93 6.66 2.18 -14.75
C PHE A 93 6.35 3.07 -15.98
N ALA A 94 5.62 4.14 -15.74
CA ALA A 94 5.27 5.14 -16.76
C ALA A 94 5.30 6.57 -16.16
N PRO A 95 5.27 7.62 -16.98
CA PRO A 95 5.07 8.99 -16.50
C PRO A 95 3.79 9.09 -15.66
N LEU A 96 3.78 10.00 -14.67
CA LEU A 96 2.77 10.09 -13.61
C LEU A 96 1.33 9.86 -14.09
N LYS A 97 0.85 10.66 -15.05
CA LYS A 97 -0.53 10.55 -15.57
C LYS A 97 -0.81 9.17 -16.16
N VAL A 98 0.10 8.67 -17.00
CA VAL A 98 -0.03 7.35 -17.64
C VAL A 98 -0.03 6.25 -16.60
N MET A 99 0.81 6.35 -15.56
CA MET A 99 0.82 5.38 -14.47
C MET A 99 -0.47 5.42 -13.65
N SER A 100 -1.05 6.61 -13.43
CA SER A 100 -2.36 6.74 -12.79
C SER A 100 -3.47 6.09 -13.65
N ASP A 101 -3.47 6.31 -14.96
CA ASP A 101 -4.39 5.67 -15.92
C ASP A 101 -4.22 4.14 -15.88
N SER A 102 -2.98 3.64 -15.94
CA SER A 102 -2.66 2.21 -15.86
C SER A 102 -3.14 1.58 -14.56
N MET A 103 -3.04 2.25 -13.42
CA MET A 103 -3.55 1.73 -12.13
C MET A 103 -5.08 1.60 -12.13
N GLN A 104 -5.80 2.47 -12.83
CA GLN A 104 -7.25 2.35 -12.97
C GLN A 104 -7.64 1.17 -13.88
N TYR A 105 -6.96 1.02 -15.03
CA TYR A 105 -7.14 -0.15 -15.89
C TYR A 105 -6.78 -1.44 -15.18
N TYR A 106 -5.69 -1.43 -14.41
CA TYR A 106 -5.27 -2.54 -13.56
C TYR A 106 -6.41 -2.99 -12.66
N LYS A 107 -6.91 -2.12 -11.78
CA LYS A 107 -8.02 -2.46 -10.87
C LYS A 107 -9.26 -2.96 -11.62
N TYR A 108 -9.60 -2.37 -12.75
CA TYR A 108 -10.76 -2.77 -13.55
C TYR A 108 -10.58 -4.16 -14.16
N ILE A 109 -9.47 -4.42 -14.84
CA ILE A 109 -9.19 -5.67 -15.54
C ILE A 109 -9.11 -6.82 -14.52
N ILE A 110 -8.34 -6.65 -13.44
CA ILE A 110 -8.19 -7.68 -12.40
C ILE A 110 -9.55 -8.09 -11.82
N ARG A 111 -10.43 -7.14 -11.50
CA ARG A 111 -11.79 -7.44 -10.99
C ARG A 111 -12.64 -8.18 -12.01
N ASN A 112 -12.58 -7.79 -13.28
CA ASN A 112 -13.42 -8.40 -14.31
C ASN A 112 -12.92 -9.78 -14.74
N VAL A 113 -11.60 -10.00 -14.77
CA VAL A 113 -11.05 -11.36 -14.95
C VAL A 113 -11.45 -12.24 -13.77
N ALA A 114 -11.32 -11.76 -12.53
CA ALA A 114 -11.81 -12.51 -11.36
C ALA A 114 -13.29 -12.90 -11.50
N ARG A 115 -14.13 -11.97 -11.95
CA ARG A 115 -15.56 -12.24 -12.14
C ARG A 115 -15.85 -13.32 -13.19
N ARG A 116 -15.07 -13.37 -14.28
CA ARG A 116 -15.17 -14.43 -15.32
C ARG A 116 -14.91 -15.83 -14.74
N HIS A 117 -14.08 -15.91 -13.71
CA HIS A 117 -13.75 -17.15 -13.00
C HIS A 117 -14.62 -17.41 -11.76
N ASN A 118 -15.75 -16.71 -11.62
CA ASN A 118 -16.62 -16.78 -10.44
C ASN A 118 -15.89 -16.49 -9.11
N LYS A 119 -14.86 -15.63 -9.15
CA LYS A 119 -14.17 -15.10 -7.99
C LYS A 119 -14.54 -13.63 -7.78
N THR A 120 -14.16 -13.09 -6.64
CA THR A 120 -14.23 -11.66 -6.34
C THR A 120 -12.86 -11.14 -5.91
N VAL A 121 -12.46 -9.97 -6.43
CA VAL A 121 -11.20 -9.33 -6.05
C VAL A 121 -11.45 -8.10 -5.18
N THR A 122 -10.67 -8.00 -4.11
CA THR A 122 -10.55 -6.77 -3.32
C THR A 122 -9.14 -6.20 -3.34
N PHE A 123 -9.09 -4.87 -3.38
CA PHE A 123 -7.89 -4.05 -3.23
C PHE A 123 -7.85 -3.38 -1.84
N MET A 124 -8.71 -3.80 -0.92
CA MET A 124 -8.71 -3.27 0.44
C MET A 124 -7.35 -3.48 1.11
N PRO A 125 -6.84 -2.52 1.90
CA PRO A 125 -5.54 -2.61 2.53
C PRO A 125 -5.39 -3.81 3.47
N LYS A 126 -6.44 -4.17 4.22
CA LYS A 126 -6.41 -5.24 5.22
C LYS A 126 -7.74 -6.00 5.26
N PRO A 127 -7.95 -6.98 4.36
CA PRO A 127 -9.15 -7.82 4.37
C PRO A 127 -9.05 -9.00 5.36
N LEU A 128 -7.83 -9.43 5.72
CA LEU A 128 -7.59 -10.51 6.69
C LEU A 128 -6.88 -9.97 7.93
N PHE A 129 -7.43 -10.29 9.11
CA PHE A 129 -6.76 -10.03 10.37
C PHE A 129 -5.58 -11.00 10.55
N ALA A 130 -4.50 -10.51 11.16
CA ALA A 130 -3.29 -11.28 11.47
C ALA A 130 -2.54 -11.93 10.27
N ASP A 131 -2.86 -11.56 9.03
CA ASP A 131 -2.05 -11.90 7.85
C ASP A 131 -1.64 -10.64 7.05
N ASN A 132 -0.81 -10.76 6.02
CA ASN A 132 -0.31 -9.61 5.27
C ASN A 132 -1.43 -8.80 4.60
N GLY A 133 -1.22 -7.48 4.49
CA GLY A 133 -2.15 -6.56 3.82
C GLY A 133 -1.77 -6.30 2.36
N SER A 134 -2.64 -5.66 1.59
CA SER A 134 -2.34 -5.18 0.24
C SER A 134 -1.77 -3.76 0.27
N GLY A 135 -0.52 -3.61 -0.19
CA GLY A 135 0.12 -2.31 -0.41
C GLY A 135 0.05 -1.84 -1.86
N MET A 136 0.50 -0.61 -2.10
CA MET A 136 0.74 -0.02 -3.42
C MET A 136 2.12 0.62 -3.39
N HIS A 137 3.17 -0.20 -3.33
CA HIS A 137 4.55 0.28 -3.26
C HIS A 137 4.84 1.13 -4.51
N THR A 138 5.10 2.41 -4.30
CA THR A 138 5.21 3.38 -5.39
C THR A 138 6.67 3.68 -5.64
N HIS A 139 7.17 3.22 -6.78
CA HIS A 139 8.53 3.50 -7.23
C HIS A 139 8.59 4.85 -7.96
N ILE A 140 9.46 5.76 -7.53
CA ILE A 140 9.56 7.13 -8.06
C ILE A 140 10.99 7.45 -8.49
N SER A 141 11.13 8.07 -9.66
CA SER A 141 12.38 8.66 -10.13
C SER A 141 12.10 9.89 -10.99
N LEU A 142 12.99 10.89 -10.94
CA LEU A 142 12.93 12.07 -11.81
C LEU A 142 13.92 11.96 -12.97
N TRP A 143 13.50 12.47 -14.12
CA TRP A 143 14.26 12.45 -15.36
C TRP A 143 14.18 13.81 -16.03
N LYS A 144 15.25 14.22 -16.71
CA LYS A 144 15.30 15.43 -17.51
C LYS A 144 16.08 15.16 -18.78
N ASP A 145 15.51 15.52 -19.93
CA ASP A 145 16.13 15.37 -21.25
C ASP A 145 16.69 13.95 -21.49
N GLY A 146 15.92 12.93 -21.08
CA GLY A 146 16.29 11.51 -21.21
C GLY A 146 17.36 11.00 -20.23
N LYS A 147 17.80 11.82 -19.27
CA LYS A 147 18.81 11.47 -18.27
C LYS A 147 18.18 11.27 -16.88
N PRO A 148 18.53 10.19 -16.14
CA PRO A 148 18.03 9.97 -14.78
C PRO A 148 18.69 10.97 -13.82
N LEU A 149 17.90 11.54 -12.91
CA LEU A 149 18.37 12.52 -11.93
C LEU A 149 18.64 11.92 -10.54
N PHE A 150 18.13 10.72 -10.27
CA PHE A 150 18.24 10.10 -8.95
C PHE A 150 19.52 9.30 -8.73
N ALA A 151 20.30 9.04 -9.77
CA ALA A 151 21.59 8.37 -9.65
C ALA A 151 22.69 9.34 -9.22
N GLY A 152 23.51 8.95 -8.26
CA GLY A 152 24.65 9.74 -7.80
C GLY A 152 25.59 8.95 -6.89
N ASN A 153 26.42 9.66 -6.13
CA ASN A 153 27.48 9.08 -5.29
C ASN A 153 27.14 9.07 -3.79
N GLY A 154 25.91 9.42 -3.41
CA GLY A 154 25.44 9.39 -2.03
C GLY A 154 25.03 7.98 -1.58
N TYR A 155 24.36 7.92 -0.43
CA TYR A 155 23.88 6.67 0.14
C TYR A 155 23.09 5.83 -0.87
N ALA A 156 23.35 4.52 -0.92
CA ALA A 156 22.76 3.57 -1.88
C ALA A 156 22.89 3.93 -3.38
N GLY A 157 23.84 4.82 -3.73
CA GLY A 157 24.04 5.33 -5.09
C GLY A 157 22.98 6.34 -5.53
N LEU A 158 22.39 7.06 -4.58
CA LEU A 158 21.48 8.16 -4.83
C LEU A 158 22.22 9.48 -5.04
N SER A 159 21.64 10.39 -5.81
CA SER A 159 22.08 11.78 -5.88
C SER A 159 21.62 12.56 -4.65
N GLU A 160 22.25 13.70 -4.39
CA GLU A 160 21.81 14.65 -3.38
C GLU A 160 20.35 15.07 -3.60
N MET A 161 19.96 15.31 -4.86
CA MET A 161 18.58 15.60 -5.23
C MET A 161 17.61 14.49 -4.81
N ALA A 162 17.98 13.23 -4.99
CA ALA A 162 17.14 12.12 -4.55
C ALA A 162 17.05 12.04 -3.02
N LEU A 163 18.13 12.35 -2.29
CA LEU A 163 18.10 12.41 -0.83
C LEU A 163 17.16 13.51 -0.34
N PHE A 164 17.23 14.72 -0.91
CA PHE A 164 16.28 15.79 -0.59
C PHE A 164 14.84 15.46 -0.97
N PHE A 165 14.63 14.74 -2.09
CA PHE A 165 13.31 14.22 -2.43
C PHE A 165 12.78 13.28 -1.35
N ILE A 166 13.61 12.37 -0.83
CA ILE A 166 13.26 11.51 0.31
C ILE A 166 12.93 12.36 1.54
N GLY A 167 13.71 13.40 1.84
CA GLY A 167 13.45 14.29 2.98
C GLY A 167 12.08 14.96 2.91
N GLY A 168 11.68 15.41 1.73
CA GLY A 168 10.33 15.92 1.48
C GLY A 168 9.24 14.85 1.70
N ILE A 169 9.42 13.64 1.16
CA ILE A 169 8.49 12.53 1.38
C ILE A 169 8.35 12.20 2.86
N LEU A 170 9.45 12.10 3.61
CA LEU A 170 9.42 11.74 5.03
C LEU A 170 8.81 12.85 5.89
N LYS A 171 9.18 14.12 5.65
CA LYS A 171 8.62 15.28 6.36
C LYS A 171 7.10 15.34 6.21
N HIS A 172 6.61 15.19 4.99
CA HIS A 172 5.19 15.33 4.66
C HIS A 172 4.42 14.01 4.75
N ALA A 173 5.07 12.90 5.11
CA ALA A 173 4.44 11.58 5.14
C ALA A 173 3.16 11.54 6.00
N PRO A 174 3.08 12.17 7.20
CA PRO A 174 1.84 12.23 7.95
C PRO A 174 0.67 12.82 7.16
N ALA A 175 0.86 13.97 6.51
CA ALA A 175 -0.16 14.59 5.66
C ALA A 175 -0.45 13.76 4.40
N LEU A 176 0.59 13.20 3.76
CA LEU A 176 0.47 12.35 2.58
C LEU A 176 -0.43 11.13 2.84
N THR A 177 -0.41 10.55 4.05
CA THR A 177 -1.27 9.39 4.36
C THR A 177 -2.76 9.68 4.19
N CYS A 178 -3.21 10.94 4.27
CA CYS A 178 -4.60 11.28 3.99
C CYS A 178 -4.99 11.09 2.50
N PHE A 179 -4.01 11.06 1.60
CA PHE A 179 -4.19 10.77 0.17
C PHE A 179 -3.70 9.39 -0.26
N THR A 180 -2.58 8.92 0.30
CA THR A 180 -1.94 7.64 -0.05
C THR A 180 -2.54 6.45 0.70
N ASN A 181 -3.21 6.72 1.82
CA ASN A 181 -3.84 5.74 2.71
C ASN A 181 -5.24 6.22 3.16
N PRO A 182 -6.14 6.55 2.21
CA PRO A 182 -7.26 7.45 2.48
C PRO A 182 -8.50 6.78 3.07
N THR A 183 -8.37 5.59 3.68
CA THR A 183 -9.51 4.85 4.24
C THR A 183 -9.22 4.43 5.68
N THR A 184 -10.27 4.19 6.46
CA THR A 184 -10.12 3.64 7.82
C THR A 184 -9.45 2.25 7.82
N ASN A 185 -9.63 1.45 6.76
CA ASN A 185 -9.00 0.13 6.62
C ASN A 185 -7.49 0.22 6.32
N SER A 186 -7.02 1.32 5.73
CA SER A 186 -5.59 1.60 5.54
C SER A 186 -4.80 1.52 6.84
N PHE A 187 -5.35 2.06 7.92
CA PHE A 187 -4.74 2.07 9.26
C PHE A 187 -4.86 0.73 10.01
N LYS A 188 -5.57 -0.26 9.44
CA LYS A 188 -5.48 -1.66 9.88
C LYS A 188 -4.34 -2.42 9.20
N ARG A 189 -3.83 -1.89 8.08
CA ARG A 189 -2.58 -2.35 7.44
C ARG A 189 -1.36 -1.69 8.07
N LEU A 190 -1.40 -0.38 8.30
CA LEU A 190 -0.30 0.40 8.89
C LEU A 190 -0.16 0.14 10.41
N VAL A 191 0.16 -1.09 10.75
CA VAL A 191 0.47 -1.54 12.11
C VAL A 191 1.78 -2.35 12.09
N PRO A 192 2.56 -2.36 13.19
CA PRO A 192 3.77 -3.17 13.27
C PRO A 192 3.54 -4.67 12.97
N GLY A 193 4.54 -5.35 12.38
CA GLY A 193 4.58 -6.84 12.27
C GLY A 193 4.11 -7.49 10.95
N PHE A 194 3.73 -6.72 9.92
CA PHE A 194 3.18 -7.27 8.65
C PHE A 194 3.82 -6.71 7.38
N GLU A 195 5.12 -6.38 7.41
CA GLU A 195 5.85 -5.68 6.32
C GLU A 195 5.24 -4.33 5.89
N ALA A 196 4.27 -3.80 6.65
CA ALA A 196 3.71 -2.48 6.47
C ALA A 196 4.56 -1.46 7.25
N PRO A 197 5.13 -0.46 6.58
CA PRO A 197 6.00 0.49 7.25
C PRO A 197 5.18 1.58 7.93
N VAL A 198 5.35 1.70 9.24
CA VAL A 198 4.80 2.81 10.05
C VAL A 198 5.86 3.85 10.38
N ASN A 199 7.13 3.44 10.38
CA ASN A 199 8.26 4.25 10.79
C ASN A 199 8.82 5.05 9.60
N LEU A 200 8.90 6.37 9.78
CA LEU A 200 9.37 7.34 8.80
C LEU A 200 10.90 7.33 8.73
N ALA A 201 11.43 6.27 8.14
CA ALA A 201 12.84 6.10 7.86
C ALA A 201 13.07 5.69 6.41
N TYR A 202 14.32 5.82 5.95
CA TYR A 202 14.77 5.29 4.66
C TYR A 202 15.93 4.31 4.80
N SER A 203 16.01 3.32 3.89
CA SER A 203 17.08 2.31 3.88
C SER A 203 17.22 1.60 2.53
N ALA A 204 18.44 1.14 2.21
CA ALA A 204 18.73 0.39 0.98
C ALA A 204 18.19 -1.05 0.95
N ARG A 205 17.98 -1.68 2.11
CA ARG A 205 17.61 -3.10 2.19
C ARG A 205 16.43 -3.38 3.10
N ASN A 206 16.11 -2.46 3.99
CA ASN A 206 15.10 -2.67 5.00
C ASN A 206 13.68 -2.56 4.44
N ARG A 207 12.90 -3.64 4.55
CA ARG A 207 11.49 -3.68 4.13
C ARG A 207 10.55 -3.03 5.14
N SER A 208 11.00 -2.78 6.37
CA SER A 208 10.21 -2.12 7.41
C SER A 208 10.27 -0.58 7.36
N ALA A 209 11.15 -0.02 6.52
CA ALA A 209 11.29 1.42 6.32
C ALA A 209 10.17 1.96 5.38
N ALA A 210 9.69 3.17 5.65
CA ALA A 210 8.70 3.85 4.80
C ALA A 210 9.22 4.07 3.37
N VAL A 211 10.49 4.45 3.23
CA VAL A 211 11.16 4.60 1.93
C VAL A 211 12.28 3.59 1.78
N ARG A 212 12.17 2.72 0.77
CA ARG A 212 13.22 1.76 0.43
C ARG A 212 13.97 2.20 -0.83
N ILE A 213 15.26 1.89 -0.91
CA ILE A 213 16.09 2.15 -2.09
C ILE A 213 16.47 0.81 -2.74
N PRO A 214 15.81 0.37 -3.82
CA PRO A 214 16.17 -0.87 -4.50
C PRO A 214 17.60 -0.85 -5.05
N THR A 215 18.41 -1.83 -4.66
CA THR A 215 19.85 -1.93 -5.02
C THR A 215 20.18 -3.06 -6.00
N TYR A 216 19.18 -3.60 -6.70
CA TYR A 216 19.31 -4.76 -7.60
C TYR A 216 20.12 -4.51 -8.89
N SER A 217 20.38 -3.25 -9.24
CA SER A 217 21.12 -2.90 -10.45
C SER A 217 22.05 -1.72 -10.18
N ALA A 218 23.26 -1.80 -10.75
CA ALA A 218 24.23 -0.70 -10.77
C ALA A 218 23.88 0.37 -11.83
N SER A 219 22.93 0.10 -12.73
CA SER A 219 22.56 1.04 -13.80
C SER A 219 21.98 2.34 -13.20
N PRO A 220 22.49 3.52 -13.60
CA PRO A 220 21.90 4.81 -13.21
C PRO A 220 20.41 4.92 -13.58
N LYS A 221 19.99 4.28 -14.67
CA LYS A 221 18.59 4.26 -15.13
C LYS A 221 17.65 3.47 -14.23
N ALA A 222 18.19 2.60 -13.37
CA ALA A 222 17.40 1.79 -12.44
C ALA A 222 17.26 2.45 -11.06
N LYS A 223 17.97 3.56 -10.79
CA LYS A 223 17.96 4.26 -9.50
C LYS A 223 16.63 4.98 -9.29
N ARG A 224 15.98 4.66 -8.16
CA ARG A 224 14.64 5.11 -7.78
C ARG A 224 14.47 4.93 -6.27
N ILE A 225 13.46 5.60 -5.72
CA ILE A 225 12.97 5.31 -4.37
C ILE A 225 11.72 4.44 -4.47
N GLU A 226 11.39 3.73 -3.41
CA GLU A 226 10.17 2.94 -3.24
C GLU A 226 9.46 3.42 -1.97
N PHE A 227 8.39 4.20 -2.11
CA PHE A 227 7.56 4.60 -0.98
C PHE A 227 6.51 3.51 -0.73
N ARG A 228 6.58 2.89 0.44
CA ARG A 228 5.90 1.62 0.76
C ARG A 228 4.64 1.78 1.60
N THR A 229 4.42 2.97 2.17
CA THR A 229 3.20 3.27 2.94
C THR A 229 1.93 3.24 2.08
N PRO A 230 1.89 3.72 0.81
CA PRO A 230 0.65 3.81 0.06
C PRO A 230 -0.04 2.46 -0.10
N ASP A 231 -1.36 2.48 -0.23
CA ASP A 231 -2.17 1.30 -0.47
C ASP A 231 -3.15 1.51 -1.63
N PRO A 232 -3.71 0.42 -2.20
CA PRO A 232 -4.51 0.53 -3.39
C PRO A 232 -5.95 0.99 -3.10
N SER A 233 -6.28 1.44 -1.89
CA SER A 233 -7.51 2.22 -1.66
C SER A 233 -7.39 3.66 -2.17
N ALA A 234 -6.16 4.14 -2.38
CA ALA A 234 -5.89 5.47 -2.89
C ALA A 234 -6.42 5.71 -4.31
N ASN A 235 -6.79 6.97 -4.56
CA ASN A 235 -6.93 7.50 -5.92
C ASN A 235 -5.52 7.78 -6.46
N PRO A 236 -5.06 7.07 -7.51
CA PRO A 236 -3.68 7.16 -7.96
C PRO A 236 -3.33 8.52 -8.58
N TYR A 237 -4.29 9.27 -9.12
CA TYR A 237 -4.04 10.62 -9.64
C TYR A 237 -3.66 11.58 -8.51
N ILE A 238 -4.43 11.53 -7.42
CA ILE A 238 -4.23 12.38 -6.25
C ILE A 238 -2.97 11.95 -5.50
N ALA A 239 -2.84 10.65 -5.20
CA ALA A 239 -1.71 10.12 -4.44
C ALA A 239 -0.36 10.38 -5.14
N PHE A 240 -0.27 10.13 -6.44
CA PHE A 240 1.00 10.32 -7.17
C PHE A 240 1.36 11.80 -7.28
N SER A 241 0.38 12.68 -7.48
CA SER A 241 0.59 14.13 -7.51
C SER A 241 1.05 14.67 -6.15
N ALA A 242 0.40 14.24 -5.07
CA ALA A 242 0.78 14.63 -3.70
C ALA A 242 2.21 14.18 -3.36
N MET A 243 2.57 12.93 -3.68
CA MET A 243 3.94 12.43 -3.49
C MET A 243 4.98 13.21 -4.30
N LEU A 244 4.66 13.56 -5.55
CA LEU A 244 5.54 14.37 -6.38
C LEU A 244 5.76 15.76 -5.74
N LEU A 245 4.70 16.44 -5.30
CA LEU A 245 4.81 17.75 -4.66
C LEU A 245 5.59 17.71 -3.35
N ALA A 246 5.36 16.70 -2.51
CA ALA A 246 6.13 16.51 -1.28
C ALA A 246 7.63 16.34 -1.57
N GLY A 247 7.98 15.50 -2.54
CA GLY A 247 9.39 15.33 -2.92
C GLY A 247 10.00 16.56 -3.59
N LEU A 248 9.22 17.34 -4.36
CA LEU A 248 9.68 18.62 -4.92
C LEU A 248 9.89 19.69 -3.84
N ASP A 249 9.03 19.76 -2.82
CA ASP A 249 9.26 20.63 -1.65
C ASP A 249 10.57 20.27 -0.95
N GLY A 250 10.81 18.97 -0.77
CA GLY A 250 12.07 18.43 -0.28
C GLY A 250 13.29 18.94 -1.03
N ILE A 251 13.26 18.88 -2.37
CA ILE A 251 14.33 19.39 -3.24
C ILE A 251 14.48 20.91 -3.12
N GLN A 252 13.38 21.66 -3.16
CA GLN A 252 13.41 23.14 -3.14
C GLN A 252 13.96 23.69 -1.82
N ASN A 253 13.58 23.06 -0.71
CA ASN A 253 13.97 23.47 0.63
C ASN A 253 15.19 22.72 1.17
N ARG A 254 15.80 21.84 0.36
CA ARG A 254 16.96 21.00 0.73
C ARG A 254 16.75 20.26 2.06
N ILE A 255 15.60 19.61 2.18
CA ILE A 255 15.17 18.94 3.41
C ILE A 255 16.00 17.67 3.58
N ASP A 256 16.82 17.63 4.62
CA ASP A 256 17.64 16.47 4.95
C ASP A 256 16.73 15.33 5.48
N PRO A 257 16.76 14.12 4.87
CA PRO A 257 16.02 12.96 5.39
C PRO A 257 16.61 12.38 6.69
N GLY A 258 17.74 12.91 7.18
CA GLY A 258 18.47 12.39 8.32
C GLY A 258 19.31 11.16 7.97
N ASP A 259 19.82 10.48 8.99
CA ASP A 259 20.60 9.26 8.80
C ASP A 259 19.72 8.07 8.36
N PRO A 260 20.20 7.20 7.45
CA PRO A 260 19.48 6.00 7.04
C PRO A 260 19.40 4.99 8.19
N LEU A 261 18.29 4.24 8.26
CA LEU A 261 18.05 3.24 9.31
C LEU A 261 18.19 1.81 8.78
N ASP A 262 19.43 1.31 8.77
CA ASP A 262 19.80 -0.02 8.23
C ASP A 262 19.68 -1.18 9.22
N LYS A 263 18.95 -0.99 10.33
CA LYS A 263 18.61 -2.04 11.29
C LYS A 263 17.20 -2.56 11.02
N ASN A 264 16.91 -3.83 11.35
CA ASN A 264 15.52 -4.31 11.36
C ASN A 264 14.72 -3.50 12.39
N ILE A 265 13.75 -2.69 11.95
CA ILE A 265 13.05 -1.76 12.84
C ILE A 265 12.18 -2.52 13.84
N TYR A 266 11.75 -3.74 13.49
CA TYR A 266 10.98 -4.60 14.39
C TYR A 266 11.78 -5.16 15.57
N GLU A 267 13.12 -5.11 15.48
CA GLU A 267 14.03 -5.59 16.52
C GLU A 267 14.66 -4.43 17.31
N LEU A 268 14.29 -3.18 17.02
CA LEU A 268 14.78 -2.05 17.79
C LEU A 268 14.22 -2.07 19.21
N PRO A 269 15.04 -1.74 20.21
CA PRO A 269 14.55 -1.48 21.56
C PRO A 269 13.45 -0.39 21.56
N PRO A 270 12.45 -0.47 22.45
CA PRO A 270 11.36 0.52 22.52
C PRO A 270 11.85 1.97 22.63
N GLU A 271 12.97 2.21 23.31
CA GLU A 271 13.59 3.52 23.47
C GLU A 271 14.20 4.09 22.17
N GLU A 272 14.77 3.24 21.31
CA GLU A 272 15.26 3.64 19.97
C GLU A 272 14.06 3.85 19.04
N LEU A 273 13.04 2.99 19.12
CA LEU A 273 11.85 3.07 18.28
C LEU A 273 11.03 4.34 18.56
N ALA A 274 10.93 4.78 19.81
CA ALA A 274 10.22 5.98 20.21
C ALA A 274 10.83 7.27 19.61
N GLN A 275 12.09 7.23 19.18
CA GLN A 275 12.75 8.36 18.52
C GLN A 275 12.48 8.41 17.02
N VAL A 276 11.93 7.34 16.43
CA VAL A 276 11.61 7.27 15.01
C VAL A 276 10.21 7.81 14.79
N ALA A 277 10.11 8.93 14.08
CA ALA A 277 8.82 9.50 13.69
C ALA A 277 7.96 8.44 12.96
N SER A 278 6.66 8.46 13.19
CA SER A 278 5.72 7.49 12.62
C SER A 278 4.58 8.18 11.89
N VAL A 279 3.99 7.49 10.92
CA VAL A 279 2.71 7.90 10.32
C VAL A 279 1.58 7.85 11.36
N PRO A 280 0.49 8.62 11.16
CA PRO A 280 -0.70 8.50 11.99
C PRO A 280 -1.23 7.06 12.06
N ASP A 281 -1.82 6.71 13.21
CA ASP A 281 -2.40 5.40 13.49
C ASP A 281 -3.88 5.27 13.07
N SER A 282 -4.44 6.34 12.53
CA SER A 282 -5.86 6.46 12.21
C SER A 282 -6.11 7.46 11.09
N LEU A 283 -7.26 7.30 10.41
CA LEU A 283 -7.71 8.26 9.40
C LEU A 283 -7.91 9.65 10.00
N ARG A 284 -8.33 9.73 11.27
CA ARG A 284 -8.46 11.00 11.99
C ARG A 284 -7.12 11.72 12.15
N GLY A 285 -6.08 11.01 12.59
CA GLY A 285 -4.73 11.58 12.69
C GLY A 285 -4.17 12.02 11.34
N ALA A 286 -4.48 11.29 10.25
CA ALA A 286 -4.10 11.69 8.89
C ALA A 286 -4.82 12.96 8.41
N ILE A 287 -6.11 13.11 8.76
CA ILE A 287 -6.87 14.34 8.47
C ILE A 287 -6.25 15.53 9.20
N GLU A 288 -5.97 15.38 10.50
CA GLU A 288 -5.36 16.45 11.32
C GLU A 288 -3.97 16.82 10.80
N ALA A 289 -3.17 15.82 10.40
CA ALA A 289 -1.86 16.05 9.79
C ALA A 289 -1.97 16.81 8.46
N LEU A 290 -2.93 16.46 7.59
CA LEU A 290 -3.17 17.18 6.34
C LEU A 290 -3.60 18.63 6.60
N GLN A 291 -4.49 18.86 7.57
CA GLN A 291 -4.92 20.22 7.93
C GLN A 291 -3.74 21.06 8.45
N ALA A 292 -2.84 20.46 9.23
CA ALA A 292 -1.66 21.12 9.76
C ALA A 292 -0.56 21.37 8.71
N ASP A 293 -0.48 20.54 7.67
CA ASP A 293 0.61 20.55 6.69
C ASP A 293 0.12 20.22 5.26
N HIS A 294 -0.48 21.21 4.59
CA HIS A 294 -0.89 21.09 3.17
C HIS A 294 -0.29 22.18 2.27
N SER A 295 0.51 23.10 2.79
CA SER A 295 1.06 24.22 2.01
C SER A 295 1.90 23.77 0.81
N PHE A 296 2.63 22.64 0.94
CA PHE A 296 3.41 22.05 -0.15
C PHE A 296 2.53 21.60 -1.34
N LEU A 297 1.25 21.29 -1.10
CA LEU A 297 0.30 20.85 -2.12
C LEU A 297 -0.23 22.01 -2.97
N LEU A 298 -0.28 23.22 -2.40
CA LEU A 298 -0.81 24.41 -3.06
C LEU A 298 0.17 25.02 -4.08
N ARG A 299 1.39 24.46 -4.17
CA ARG A 299 2.44 24.95 -5.06
C ARG A 299 2.05 24.77 -6.51
N GLY A 300 2.04 25.87 -7.26
CA GLY A 300 1.76 25.86 -8.70
C GLY A 300 0.30 25.57 -9.04
N ASP A 301 -0.64 25.77 -8.10
CA ASP A 301 -2.08 25.54 -8.28
C ASP A 301 -2.41 24.10 -8.75
N VAL A 302 -1.57 23.14 -8.35
CA VAL A 302 -1.80 21.71 -8.63
C VAL A 302 -2.95 21.19 -7.76
N PHE A 303 -2.96 21.57 -6.49
CA PHE A 303 -4.11 21.50 -5.61
C PHE A 303 -4.48 22.92 -5.16
N ASN A 304 -5.74 23.13 -4.81
CA ASN A 304 -6.24 24.37 -4.24
C ASN A 304 -6.91 24.14 -2.88
N GLU A 305 -7.11 25.22 -2.13
CA GLU A 305 -7.70 25.18 -0.78
C GLU A 305 -9.08 24.53 -0.75
N ASP A 306 -9.93 24.85 -1.74
CA ASP A 306 -11.27 24.28 -1.83
C ASP A 306 -11.23 22.75 -2.00
N PHE A 307 -10.29 22.24 -2.79
CA PHE A 307 -10.11 20.80 -2.95
C PHE A 307 -9.68 20.15 -1.62
N ILE A 308 -8.71 20.75 -0.90
CA ILE A 308 -8.23 20.22 0.38
C ILE A 308 -9.36 20.24 1.42
N ALA A 309 -10.10 21.34 1.53
CA ALA A 309 -11.22 21.46 2.46
C ALA A 309 -12.33 20.43 2.18
N ASN A 310 -12.71 20.27 0.91
CA ASN A 310 -13.71 19.28 0.50
C ASN A 310 -13.24 17.84 0.75
N TRP A 311 -11.96 17.56 0.50
CA TRP A 311 -11.38 16.24 0.79
C TRP A 311 -11.43 15.93 2.29
N VAL A 312 -11.04 16.88 3.13
CA VAL A 312 -11.08 16.75 4.59
C VAL A 312 -12.50 16.48 5.09
N ASP A 313 -13.51 17.24 4.64
CA ASP A 313 -14.91 17.03 5.01
C ASP A 313 -15.40 15.62 4.61
N MET A 314 -15.08 15.19 3.39
CA MET A 314 -15.42 13.85 2.92
C MET A 314 -14.79 12.75 3.78
N LYS A 315 -13.50 12.87 4.12
CA LYS A 315 -12.78 11.89 4.95
C LYS A 315 -13.23 11.91 6.40
N GLN A 316 -13.61 13.07 6.92
CA GLN A 316 -14.22 13.18 8.24
C GLN A 316 -15.54 12.40 8.31
N LYS A 317 -16.39 12.49 7.29
CA LYS A 317 -17.64 11.70 7.17
C LYS A 317 -17.37 10.19 7.12
N GLU A 318 -16.36 9.75 6.37
CA GLU A 318 -15.96 8.33 6.33
C GLU A 318 -15.47 7.82 7.71
N TYR A 319 -14.68 8.63 8.41
CA TYR A 319 -14.21 8.31 9.77
C TYR A 319 -15.38 8.25 10.77
N ASP A 320 -16.26 9.26 10.75
CA ASP A 320 -17.43 9.34 11.61
C ASP A 320 -18.38 8.17 11.37
N ALA A 321 -18.54 7.74 10.12
CA ALA A 321 -19.33 6.56 9.80
C ALA A 321 -18.78 5.31 10.52
N LEU A 322 -17.47 5.07 10.53
CA LEU A 322 -16.96 3.88 11.21
C LEU A 322 -17.03 4.00 12.74
N ARG A 323 -16.59 5.14 13.32
CA ARG A 323 -16.41 5.26 14.77
C ARG A 323 -17.71 5.18 15.59
N LEU A 324 -18.86 5.48 14.96
CA LEU A 324 -20.17 5.46 15.61
C LEU A 324 -20.78 4.05 15.69
N ARG A 325 -20.14 3.04 15.09
CA ARG A 325 -20.65 1.68 14.99
C ARG A 325 -19.90 0.77 15.96
N PRO A 326 -20.58 0.13 16.93
CA PRO A 326 -19.94 -0.82 17.84
C PRO A 326 -19.21 -1.92 17.07
N HIS A 327 -17.95 -2.17 17.43
CA HIS A 327 -17.15 -3.20 16.79
C HIS A 327 -17.44 -4.58 17.42
N PRO A 328 -17.52 -5.69 16.67
CA PRO A 328 -17.80 -7.01 17.25
C PRO A 328 -16.86 -7.42 18.40
N TYR A 329 -15.59 -7.00 18.34
CA TYR A 329 -14.61 -7.24 19.41
C TYR A 329 -14.89 -6.47 20.71
N GLU A 330 -15.64 -5.37 20.68
CA GLU A 330 -16.04 -4.63 21.89
C GLU A 330 -16.99 -5.45 22.77
N PHE A 331 -17.83 -6.32 22.18
CA PHE A 331 -18.68 -7.22 22.95
C PHE A 331 -17.84 -8.28 23.71
N ALA A 332 -16.73 -8.75 23.13
CA ALA A 332 -15.83 -9.65 23.83
C ALA A 332 -15.07 -8.97 24.98
N MET A 333 -14.86 -7.65 24.89
CA MET A 333 -14.13 -6.89 25.91
C MET A 333 -15.03 -6.31 27.00
N TYR A 334 -16.28 -5.96 26.66
CA TYR A 334 -17.09 -5.06 27.47
C TYR A 334 -18.55 -5.49 27.67
N TYR A 335 -18.96 -6.69 27.25
CA TYR A 335 -20.36 -7.12 27.44
C TYR A 335 -20.72 -7.34 28.92
N ASP A 336 -19.73 -7.69 29.73
CA ASP A 336 -19.85 -8.08 31.14
C ASP A 336 -19.35 -7.01 32.14
N VAL A 337 -19.14 -5.77 31.68
CA VAL A 337 -18.69 -4.66 32.55
C VAL A 337 -19.65 -4.30 33.67
#